data_AF-A0A2U2C836-F1
#
_entry.id   AF-A0A2U2C836-F1
#
_cell.length_a   1.000
_cell.length_b   1.000
_cell.length_c   1.000
_cell.angle_alpha   90.00
_cell.angle_beta   90.00
_cell.angle_gamma   90.00
#
_symmetry.space_group_name_H-M   'P 1'
#
loop_
_entity.id
_entity.type
_entity.pdbx_description
1 polymer ?
#
loop_
_entity_poly.entity_id
_entity_poly.type
_entity_poly.pdbx_seq_one_letter_code
_entity_poly.pdbx_strand_id
1 'polypeptide(L)'
;MRRLRLCLLVAALGALPLAGGTQPLRAEAPDSSLFPRARPGTLGGAVRLTIAEAAAQEAARAAAAARARAASDSAAQAARQAEALSAASDRAAAEAMAAVAGGAGGVVISEAAEAEMAAFRARQEAEAARIAAAREEARRIAAERAEARASAAALAASDRPVSPLAVARSLVPRPASPLVRERFAALALRRAPSPARSEAPSTTPTLARASGGGVRGNLCGTPGLEGRVLDRIRSRTQGCGVTEPVSVTNVQGIPLSLAATMDCDTARAFERWVRTEMIPTVGRTGGGIAQIRVIGHYSCRTRNSQRGARISEHGRGRAIDVAGYQLRDGETVSVLDDYRRGRHSRSLRRMYEAACGIFRTTLSPDSDRFHQDHFHFDLAQHRGGGTYCR
;
A
#
# COMPACT_ATOMS: atom_id res chain seq x y z
N MET A 1 35.16 42.61 -17.67
CA MET A 1 34.35 43.50 -18.53
C MET A 1 33.92 42.66 -19.74
N ARG A 2 32.68 42.47 -20.18
CA ARG A 2 31.39 43.14 -19.99
C ARG A 2 30.29 42.09 -19.89
N ARG A 3 29.24 42.46 -19.17
CA ARG A 3 27.96 41.76 -19.00
C ARG A 3 27.15 41.90 -20.29
N LEU A 4 26.35 40.90 -20.64
CA LEU A 4 25.13 41.11 -21.44
C LEU A 4 23.94 40.57 -20.64
N ARG A 5 23.05 41.51 -20.29
CA ARG A 5 21.68 41.33 -19.81
C ARG A 5 20.76 41.69 -20.99
N LEU A 6 19.68 40.94 -21.20
CA LEU A 6 18.36 41.47 -21.65
C LEU A 6 17.34 40.32 -21.58
N CYS A 7 16.43 40.35 -20.59
CA CYS A 7 15.01 40.77 -20.64
C CYS A 7 14.06 39.60 -20.91
N LEU A 8 13.28 39.15 -19.92
CA LEU A 8 11.95 39.66 -19.50
C LEU A 8 10.86 39.41 -20.56
N LEU A 9 10.10 38.34 -20.35
CA LEU A 9 8.73 38.20 -20.84
C LEU A 9 7.91 37.48 -19.77
N VAL A 10 7.28 38.29 -18.93
CA VAL A 10 6.16 37.94 -18.06
C VAL A 10 4.91 38.48 -18.76
N ALA A 11 3.99 37.60 -19.12
CA ALA A 11 2.55 37.86 -19.33
C ALA A 11 1.87 36.48 -19.40
N ALA A 12 1.20 36.02 -18.34
CA ALA A 12 -0.18 36.36 -17.99
C ALA A 12 -1.19 35.70 -18.95
N LEU A 13 -1.84 34.63 -18.48
CA LEU A 13 -3.17 34.17 -18.94
C LEU A 13 -3.81 33.27 -17.87
N GLY A 14 -4.94 33.73 -17.33
CA GLY A 14 -6.00 32.85 -16.84
C GLY A 14 -6.13 32.64 -15.33
N ALA A 15 -6.28 33.70 -14.55
CA ALA A 15 -7.00 33.60 -13.27
C ALA A 15 -8.51 33.50 -13.59
N LEU A 16 -9.14 32.36 -13.28
CA LEU A 16 -10.60 32.26 -13.24
C LEU A 16 -11.12 32.72 -11.85
N PRO A 17 -12.26 33.43 -11.81
CA PRO A 17 -12.81 33.94 -10.56
C PRO A 17 -13.55 32.84 -9.80
N LEU A 18 -13.12 32.56 -8.57
CA LEU A 18 -13.94 31.87 -7.58
C LEU A 18 -14.98 32.86 -7.02
N ALA A 19 -16.09 33.03 -7.73
CA ALA A 19 -17.30 33.59 -7.16
C ALA A 19 -18.06 32.49 -6.42
N GLY A 20 -17.91 32.46 -5.10
CA GLY A 20 -18.59 31.53 -4.20
C GLY A 20 -18.74 32.16 -2.82
N GLY A 21 -19.43 33.29 -2.75
CA GLY A 21 -19.79 33.92 -1.49
C GLY A 21 -20.85 33.09 -0.78
N THR A 22 -20.45 32.26 0.18
CA THR A 22 -21.38 31.71 1.17
C THR A 22 -21.61 32.77 2.24
N GLN A 23 -22.71 33.52 2.11
CA GLN A 23 -23.24 34.29 3.22
C GLN A 23 -23.55 33.35 4.39
N PRO A 24 -23.28 33.72 5.65
CA PRO A 24 -23.79 32.97 6.78
C PRO A 24 -25.32 33.14 6.80
N LEU A 25 -26.05 32.05 6.56
CA LEU A 25 -27.47 31.98 6.86
C LEU A 25 -27.66 32.30 8.35
N ARG A 26 -28.15 33.50 8.65
CA ARG A 26 -28.77 33.80 9.94
C ARG A 26 -29.99 32.89 10.05
N ALA A 27 -29.96 31.97 11.01
CA ALA A 27 -31.16 31.28 11.45
C ALA A 27 -32.08 32.31 12.10
N GLU A 28 -33.18 32.65 11.43
CA GLU A 28 -34.31 33.31 12.07
C GLU A 28 -34.88 32.35 13.12
N ALA A 29 -35.00 32.84 14.36
CA ALA A 29 -35.67 32.13 15.42
C ALA A 29 -37.17 32.01 15.08
N PRO A 30 -37.81 30.85 15.27
CA PRO A 30 -39.22 30.70 14.99
C PRO A 30 -40.06 31.55 15.95
N ASP A 31 -41.08 32.19 15.38
CA ASP A 31 -42.10 32.98 16.07
C ASP A 31 -42.81 32.11 17.13
N SER A 32 -42.66 32.49 18.39
CA SER A 32 -43.15 31.78 19.57
C SER A 32 -44.64 32.02 19.88
N SER A 33 -45.43 32.52 18.93
CA SER A 33 -46.80 32.98 19.18
C SER A 33 -47.93 31.94 18.97
N LEU A 34 -47.63 30.67 18.67
CA LEU A 34 -48.66 29.66 18.34
C LEU A 34 -48.77 28.43 19.26
N PHE A 35 -48.12 28.39 20.43
CA PHE A 35 -48.32 27.30 21.39
C PHE A 35 -49.25 27.71 22.55
N PRO A 36 -50.34 26.94 22.83
CA PRO A 36 -51.16 27.18 24.00
C PRO A 36 -50.33 26.97 25.27
N ARG A 37 -50.41 27.93 26.22
CA ARG A 37 -49.78 27.86 27.54
C ARG A 37 -50.30 26.63 28.31
N ALA A 38 -49.55 25.53 28.24
CA ALA A 38 -49.74 24.40 29.13
C ALA A 38 -49.18 24.72 30.53
N ARG A 39 -49.96 24.39 31.56
CA ARG A 39 -49.62 24.59 32.98
C ARG A 39 -48.33 23.85 33.35
N PRO A 40 -47.51 24.36 34.29
CA PRO A 40 -46.26 23.70 34.69
C PRO A 40 -46.58 22.49 35.56
N GLY A 41 -46.79 21.33 34.93
CA GLY A 41 -46.75 20.02 35.55
C GLY A 41 -45.35 19.44 35.41
N THR A 42 -44.81 18.95 36.53
CA THR A 42 -43.51 18.30 36.68
C THR A 42 -43.36 17.08 35.75
N LEU A 43 -42.75 17.27 34.58
CA LEU A 43 -42.04 16.20 33.88
C LEU A 43 -40.63 16.14 34.43
N GLY A 44 -40.33 15.07 35.19
CA GLY A 44 -39.06 14.87 35.89
C GLY A 44 -37.84 14.98 34.99
N GLY A 45 -36.76 15.58 35.50
CA GLY A 45 -35.54 15.91 34.78
C GLY A 45 -34.86 14.74 34.03
N ALA A 46 -35.19 13.50 34.37
CA ALA A 46 -34.71 12.30 33.68
C ALA A 46 -35.22 12.19 32.22
N VAL A 47 -36.46 12.59 31.93
CA VAL A 47 -37.06 12.46 30.57
C VAL A 47 -36.56 13.55 29.62
N ARG A 48 -36.18 14.72 30.15
CA ARG A 48 -35.54 15.78 29.34
C ARG A 48 -34.08 15.46 29.00
N LEU A 49 -33.37 14.76 29.88
CA LEU A 49 -31.98 14.33 29.64
C LEU A 49 -31.90 13.30 28.50
N THR A 50 -32.85 12.35 28.44
CA THR A 50 -32.87 11.31 27.40
C THR A 50 -33.23 11.85 26.02
N ILE A 51 -34.10 12.86 25.91
CA ILE A 51 -34.43 13.50 24.62
C ILE A 51 -33.23 14.29 24.07
N ALA A 52 -32.51 14.99 24.94
CA ALA A 52 -31.30 15.73 24.55
C ALA A 52 -30.17 14.77 24.12
N GLU A 53 -29.99 13.65 24.82
CA GLU A 53 -29.02 12.60 24.44
C GLU A 53 -29.39 11.92 23.12
N ALA A 54 -30.68 11.63 22.89
CA ALA A 54 -31.16 11.06 21.62
C ALA A 54 -30.91 12.02 20.44
N ALA A 55 -31.22 13.31 20.61
CA ALA A 55 -30.95 14.33 19.60
C ALA A 55 -29.45 14.48 19.30
N ALA A 56 -28.59 14.39 20.33
CA ALA A 56 -27.14 14.44 20.17
C ALA A 56 -26.60 13.20 19.43
N GLN A 57 -27.13 12.01 19.72
CA GLN A 57 -26.77 10.77 19.02
C GLN A 57 -27.18 10.80 17.55
N GLU A 58 -28.36 11.35 17.24
CA GLU A 58 -28.84 11.47 15.86
C GLU A 58 -28.02 12.49 15.06
N ALA A 59 -27.67 13.63 15.67
CA ALA A 59 -26.75 14.60 15.08
C ALA A 59 -25.35 14.00 14.81
N ALA A 60 -24.84 13.17 15.74
CA ALA A 60 -23.56 12.48 15.57
C ALA A 60 -23.60 11.45 14.42
N ARG A 61 -24.71 10.70 14.28
CA ARG A 61 -24.92 9.76 13.17
C ARG A 61 -25.01 10.49 11.82
N ALA A 62 -25.73 11.61 11.76
CA ALA A 62 -25.83 12.45 10.57
C ALA A 62 -24.45 13.00 10.16
N ALA A 63 -23.65 13.47 11.12
CA ALA A 63 -22.29 13.95 10.88
C ALA A 63 -21.35 12.83 10.39
N ALA A 64 -21.47 11.62 10.94
CA ALA A 64 -20.70 10.46 10.49
C ALA A 64 -21.08 10.05 9.05
N ALA A 65 -22.37 10.05 8.72
CA ALA A 65 -22.85 9.76 7.37
C ALA A 65 -22.37 10.81 6.35
N ALA A 66 -22.37 12.10 6.72
CA ALA A 66 -21.85 13.18 5.87
C ALA A 66 -20.34 13.03 5.60
N ARG A 67 -19.55 12.67 6.62
CA ARG A 67 -18.10 12.40 6.48
C ARG A 67 -17.83 11.19 5.59
N ALA A 68 -18.63 10.14 5.70
CA ALA A 68 -18.51 8.95 4.86
C ALA A 68 -18.80 9.26 3.38
N ARG A 69 -19.82 10.08 3.09
CA ARG A 69 -20.13 10.56 1.73
C ARG A 69 -19.01 11.44 1.16
N ALA A 70 -18.49 12.38 1.95
CA ALA A 70 -17.36 13.20 1.52
C ALA A 70 -16.09 12.36 1.21
N ALA A 71 -15.84 11.31 2.00
CA ALA A 71 -14.74 10.38 1.74
C ALA A 71 -14.95 9.55 0.47
N SER A 72 -16.18 9.10 0.19
CA SER A 72 -16.48 8.39 -1.08
C SER A 72 -16.35 9.31 -2.30
N ASP A 73 -16.77 10.56 -2.19
CA ASP A 73 -16.66 11.53 -3.29
C ASP A 73 -15.19 11.88 -3.58
N SER A 74 -14.39 12.02 -2.53
CA SER A 74 -12.92 12.23 -2.65
C SER A 74 -12.22 11.02 -3.27
N ALA A 75 -12.61 9.79 -2.89
CA ALA A 75 -12.08 8.57 -3.50
C ALA A 75 -12.47 8.44 -4.98
N ALA A 76 -13.71 8.78 -5.34
CA ALA A 76 -14.17 8.78 -6.72
C ALA A 76 -13.44 9.85 -7.57
N GLN A 77 -13.15 11.02 -6.99
CA GLN A 77 -12.38 12.06 -7.65
C GLN A 77 -10.91 11.66 -7.86
N ALA A 78 -10.30 11.00 -6.88
CA ALA A 78 -8.95 10.45 -7.00
C ALA A 78 -8.85 9.36 -8.08
N ALA A 79 -9.86 8.49 -8.19
CA ALA A 79 -9.93 7.46 -9.24
C ALA A 79 -10.02 8.09 -10.64
N ARG A 80 -10.89 9.10 -10.83
CA ARG A 80 -10.99 9.84 -12.10
C ARG A 80 -9.69 10.56 -12.46
N GLN A 81 -9.00 11.12 -11.47
CA GLN A 81 -7.71 11.78 -11.68
C GLN A 81 -6.61 10.78 -12.08
N ALA A 82 -6.58 9.60 -11.48
CA ALA A 82 -5.64 8.54 -11.85
C ALA A 82 -5.88 8.02 -13.28
N GLU A 83 -7.14 7.87 -13.68
CA GLU A 83 -7.53 7.47 -15.05
C GLU A 83 -7.14 8.53 -16.08
N ALA A 84 -7.35 9.81 -15.77
CA ALA A 84 -6.92 10.94 -16.61
C ALA A 84 -5.38 11.02 -16.75
N LEU A 85 -4.63 10.76 -15.67
CA LEU A 85 -3.16 10.73 -15.70
C LEU A 85 -2.62 9.55 -16.52
N SER A 86 -3.27 8.39 -16.46
CA SER A 86 -2.94 7.24 -17.31
C SER A 86 -3.17 7.59 -18.78
N ALA A 87 -4.35 8.11 -19.12
CA ALA A 87 -4.70 8.50 -20.50
C ALA A 87 -3.75 9.58 -21.06
N ALA A 88 -3.33 10.54 -20.23
CA ALA A 88 -2.34 11.54 -20.61
C ALA A 88 -0.96 10.92 -20.88
N SER A 89 -0.55 9.93 -20.08
CA SER A 89 0.72 9.21 -20.26
C SER A 89 0.71 8.36 -21.52
N ASP A 90 -0.40 7.68 -21.81
CA ASP A 90 -0.58 6.89 -23.03
C ASP A 90 -0.55 7.77 -24.29
N ARG A 91 -1.18 8.95 -24.23
CA ARG A 91 -1.14 9.93 -25.33
C ARG A 91 0.28 10.46 -25.56
N ALA A 92 1.01 10.81 -24.50
CA ALA A 92 2.40 11.27 -24.61
C ALA A 92 3.33 10.18 -25.17
N ALA A 93 3.10 8.91 -24.80
CA ALA A 93 3.82 7.78 -25.37
C ALA A 93 3.51 7.57 -26.87
N ALA A 94 2.25 7.72 -27.27
CA ALA A 94 1.85 7.64 -28.67
C ALA A 94 2.44 8.77 -29.52
N GLU A 95 2.45 10.01 -29.02
CA GLU A 95 3.06 11.17 -29.68
C GLU A 95 4.58 10.99 -29.82
N ALA A 96 5.26 10.49 -28.78
CA ALA A 96 6.68 10.18 -28.84
C ALA A 96 7.00 9.08 -29.87
N MET A 97 6.17 8.03 -29.97
CA MET A 97 6.32 6.97 -30.97
C MET A 97 6.09 7.49 -32.39
N ALA A 98 5.11 8.37 -32.60
CA ALA A 98 4.84 8.99 -33.90
C ALA A 98 5.98 9.91 -34.35
N ALA A 99 6.59 10.67 -33.42
CA ALA A 99 7.74 11.53 -33.71
C ALA A 99 8.98 10.74 -34.15
N VAL A 100 9.18 9.52 -33.60
CA VAL A 100 10.26 8.62 -34.01
C VAL A 100 10.01 8.03 -35.40
N ALA A 101 8.75 7.75 -35.75
CA ALA A 101 8.39 7.22 -37.07
C ALA A 101 8.44 8.28 -38.20
N GLY A 102 8.30 9.57 -37.88
CA GLY A 102 8.33 10.69 -38.84
C GLY A 102 9.73 11.21 -39.20
N GLY A 103 10.79 10.71 -38.55
CA GLY A 103 12.17 11.06 -38.89
C GLY A 103 12.62 10.36 -40.17
N ALA A 104 12.58 11.07 -41.30
CA ALA A 104 13.03 10.58 -42.60
C ALA A 104 14.54 10.29 -42.60
N GLY A 105 14.88 9.05 -42.26
CA GLY A 105 16.19 8.45 -42.37
C GLY A 105 16.02 6.98 -42.05
N GLY A 106 15.86 6.16 -43.10
CA GLY A 106 15.59 4.73 -42.97
C GLY A 106 16.68 4.02 -42.18
N VAL A 107 16.49 3.90 -40.87
CA VAL A 107 17.26 2.99 -40.04
C VAL A 107 16.73 1.61 -40.37
N VAL A 108 17.52 0.85 -41.13
CA VAL A 108 17.27 -0.58 -41.32
C VAL A 108 17.53 -1.23 -39.96
N ILE A 109 16.46 -1.42 -39.19
CA ILE A 109 16.50 -2.19 -37.95
C ILE A 109 16.74 -3.65 -38.34
N SER A 110 17.78 -4.26 -37.79
CA SER A 110 18.06 -5.68 -38.02
C SER A 110 16.88 -6.53 -37.56
N GLU A 111 16.63 -7.68 -38.21
CA GLU A 111 15.60 -8.66 -37.78
C GLU A 111 15.73 -9.03 -36.29
N ALA A 112 16.95 -9.04 -35.74
CA ALA A 112 17.21 -9.25 -34.32
C ALA A 112 16.63 -8.13 -33.43
N ALA A 113 16.71 -6.87 -33.86
CA ALA A 113 16.16 -5.73 -33.14
C ALA A 113 14.63 -5.70 -33.20
N GLU A 114 14.05 -6.12 -34.34
CA GLU A 114 12.59 -6.29 -34.47
C GLU A 114 12.08 -7.40 -33.54
N ALA A 115 12.80 -8.53 -33.48
CA ALA A 115 12.48 -9.64 -32.57
C ALA A 115 12.58 -9.22 -31.09
N GLU A 116 13.60 -8.43 -30.70
CA GLU A 116 13.72 -7.90 -29.35
C GLU A 116 12.61 -6.91 -28.99
N MET A 117 12.22 -6.02 -29.91
CA MET A 117 11.10 -5.10 -29.72
C MET A 117 9.77 -5.85 -29.61
N ALA A 118 9.55 -6.88 -30.42
CA ALA A 118 8.36 -7.72 -30.33
C ALA A 118 8.30 -8.47 -28.99
N ALA A 119 9.43 -9.04 -28.54
CA ALA A 119 9.53 -9.69 -27.24
C ALA A 119 9.29 -8.71 -26.07
N PHE A 120 9.76 -7.47 -26.18
CA PHE A 120 9.50 -6.42 -25.19
C PHE A 120 8.01 -6.06 -25.14
N ARG A 121 7.35 -5.87 -26.28
CA ARG A 121 5.90 -5.60 -26.35
C ARG A 121 5.09 -6.74 -25.73
N ALA A 122 5.43 -7.99 -26.07
CA ALA A 122 4.76 -9.16 -25.50
C ALA A 122 4.90 -9.23 -23.95
N ARG A 123 6.06 -8.86 -23.39
CA ARG A 123 6.24 -8.78 -21.93
C ARG A 123 5.40 -7.67 -21.31
N GLN A 124 5.31 -6.51 -21.96
CA GLN A 124 4.49 -5.39 -21.50
C GLN A 124 3.00 -5.73 -21.53
N GLU A 125 2.52 -6.40 -22.58
CA GLU A 125 1.14 -6.89 -22.69
C GLU A 125 0.83 -7.95 -21.62
N ALA A 126 1.74 -8.89 -21.38
CA ALA A 126 1.58 -9.89 -20.33
C ALA A 126 1.51 -9.26 -18.92
N GLU A 127 2.31 -8.23 -18.66
CA GLU A 127 2.28 -7.52 -17.38
C GLU A 127 1.01 -6.67 -17.24
N ALA A 128 0.57 -5.99 -18.30
CA ALA A 128 -0.69 -5.27 -18.33
C ALA A 128 -1.89 -6.19 -18.06
N ALA A 129 -1.89 -7.40 -18.66
CA ALA A 129 -2.90 -8.42 -18.40
C ALA A 129 -2.89 -8.91 -16.95
N ARG A 130 -1.71 -9.10 -16.34
CA ARG A 130 -1.60 -9.44 -14.91
C ARG A 130 -2.15 -8.35 -14.00
N ILE A 131 -1.83 -7.09 -14.29
CA ILE A 131 -2.34 -5.94 -13.52
C ILE A 131 -3.86 -5.84 -13.66
N ALA A 132 -4.40 -6.04 -14.87
CA ALA A 132 -5.84 -6.06 -15.10
C ALA A 132 -6.54 -7.17 -14.30
N ALA A 133 -5.98 -8.39 -14.31
CA ALA A 133 -6.50 -9.50 -13.52
C ALA A 133 -6.45 -9.23 -12.01
N ALA A 134 -5.37 -8.62 -11.51
CA ALA A 134 -5.24 -8.25 -10.10
C ALA A 134 -6.25 -7.15 -9.69
N ARG A 135 -6.54 -6.20 -10.58
CA ARG A 135 -7.58 -5.17 -10.35
C ARG A 135 -8.97 -5.78 -10.32
N GLU A 136 -9.27 -6.74 -11.20
CA GLU A 136 -10.55 -7.44 -11.20
C GLU A 136 -10.75 -8.28 -9.95
N GLU A 137 -9.71 -8.99 -9.51
CA GLU A 137 -9.69 -9.71 -8.24
C GLU A 137 -9.97 -8.77 -7.05
N ALA A 138 -9.32 -7.61 -7.02
CA ALA A 138 -9.53 -6.60 -5.98
C ALA A 138 -10.96 -6.05 -6.00
N ARG A 139 -11.56 -5.80 -7.17
CA ARG A 139 -12.97 -5.39 -7.31
C ARG A 139 -13.91 -6.47 -6.76
N ARG A 140 -13.66 -7.74 -7.06
CA ARG A 140 -14.46 -8.85 -6.53
C ARG A 140 -14.41 -8.93 -5.01
N ILE A 141 -13.20 -8.86 -4.43
CA ILE A 141 -13.02 -8.86 -2.97
C ILE A 141 -13.72 -7.65 -2.32
N ALA A 142 -13.64 -6.47 -2.95
CA ALA A 142 -14.32 -5.28 -2.47
C ALA A 142 -15.86 -5.45 -2.47
N ALA A 143 -16.42 -6.05 -3.53
CA ALA A 143 -17.84 -6.36 -3.62
C ALA A 143 -18.28 -7.37 -2.54
N GLU A 144 -17.55 -8.48 -2.36
CA GLU A 144 -17.83 -9.46 -1.31
C GLU A 144 -17.80 -8.82 0.09
N ARG A 145 -16.84 -7.91 0.35
CA ARG A 145 -16.75 -7.17 1.61
C ARG A 145 -17.91 -6.18 1.80
N ALA A 146 -18.34 -5.52 0.73
CA ALA A 146 -19.48 -4.60 0.78
C ALA A 146 -20.78 -5.36 1.11
N GLU A 147 -20.98 -6.52 0.49
CA GLU A 147 -22.12 -7.40 0.76
C GLU A 147 -22.11 -7.93 2.20
N ALA A 148 -20.95 -8.37 2.70
CA ALA A 148 -20.79 -8.81 4.09
C ALA A 148 -21.09 -7.69 5.09
N ARG A 149 -20.65 -6.45 4.80
CA ARG A 149 -20.96 -5.27 5.62
C ARG A 149 -22.45 -4.94 5.59
N ALA A 150 -23.09 -5.02 4.43
CA ALA A 150 -24.54 -4.80 4.30
C ALA A 150 -25.35 -5.84 5.09
N SER A 151 -24.94 -7.12 5.02
CA SER A 151 -25.56 -8.19 5.82
C SER A 151 -25.37 -7.99 7.33
N ALA A 152 -24.16 -7.59 7.76
CA ALA A 152 -23.90 -7.29 9.16
C ALA A 152 -24.72 -6.09 9.66
N ALA A 153 -24.85 -5.03 8.85
CA ALA A 153 -25.68 -3.87 9.17
C ALA A 153 -27.18 -4.21 9.25
N ALA A 154 -27.68 -5.06 8.35
CA ALA A 154 -29.06 -5.54 8.38
C ALA A 154 -29.37 -6.40 9.61
N LEU A 155 -28.41 -7.24 10.04
CA LEU A 155 -28.50 -8.00 11.29
C LEU A 155 -28.50 -7.08 12.52
N ALA A 156 -27.64 -6.05 12.54
CA ALA A 156 -27.54 -5.11 13.65
C ALA A 156 -28.77 -4.18 13.76
N ALA A 157 -29.46 -3.90 12.64
CA ALA A 157 -30.68 -3.10 12.61
C ALA A 157 -31.95 -3.91 12.93
N SER A 158 -31.85 -5.23 13.13
CA SER A 158 -33.00 -6.05 13.47
C SER A 158 -33.28 -6.00 14.97
N ASP A 159 -34.36 -5.33 15.39
CA ASP A 159 -34.89 -5.34 16.77
C ASP A 159 -35.55 -6.68 17.17
N ARG A 160 -35.17 -7.79 16.52
CA ARG A 160 -35.70 -9.10 16.91
C ARG A 160 -35.09 -9.49 18.26
N PRO A 161 -35.90 -9.75 19.31
CA PRO A 161 -35.37 -10.23 20.56
C PRO A 161 -34.62 -11.55 20.31
N VAL A 162 -33.33 -11.57 20.63
CA VAL A 162 -32.52 -12.76 20.51
C VAL A 162 -33.03 -13.74 21.56
N SER A 163 -33.79 -14.74 21.13
CA SER A 163 -34.28 -15.78 22.04
C SER A 163 -33.10 -16.48 22.73
N PRO A 164 -33.17 -16.79 24.03
CA PRO A 164 -32.15 -17.60 24.72
C PRO A 164 -31.87 -18.94 24.00
N LEU A 165 -32.88 -19.50 23.33
CA LEU A 165 -32.76 -20.71 22.49
C LEU A 165 -31.96 -20.48 21.20
N ALA A 166 -31.94 -19.26 20.65
CA ALA A 166 -31.13 -18.90 19.49
C ALA A 166 -29.63 -18.80 19.85
N VAL A 167 -29.31 -18.29 21.05
CA VAL A 167 -27.94 -18.27 21.59
C VAL A 167 -27.43 -19.69 21.85
N ALA A 168 -28.26 -20.53 22.47
CA ALA A 168 -27.91 -21.94 22.70
C ALA A 168 -27.69 -22.72 21.38
N ARG A 169 -28.50 -22.46 20.34
CA ARG A 169 -28.33 -23.07 18.99
C ARG A 169 -27.12 -22.54 18.21
N SER A 170 -26.63 -21.34 18.51
CA SER A 170 -25.43 -20.74 17.91
C SER A 170 -24.14 -21.43 18.40
N LEU A 171 -24.16 -21.95 19.63
CA LEU A 171 -23.04 -22.66 20.26
C LEU A 171 -22.91 -24.13 19.79
N VAL A 172 -23.91 -24.64 19.07
CA VAL A 172 -23.83 -25.97 18.45
C VAL A 172 -23.16 -25.81 17.07
N PRO A 173 -21.96 -26.40 16.85
CA PRO A 173 -21.28 -26.28 15.57
C PRO A 173 -22.17 -26.86 14.47
N ARG A 174 -22.63 -25.98 13.57
CA ARG A 174 -23.38 -26.41 12.39
C ARG A 174 -22.42 -27.02 11.38
N PRO A 175 -22.80 -28.11 10.71
CA PRO A 175 -22.00 -28.62 9.60
C PRO A 175 -21.88 -27.53 8.53
N ALA A 176 -20.65 -27.28 8.07
CA ALA A 176 -20.38 -26.31 7.02
C ALA A 176 -21.30 -26.59 5.81
N SER A 177 -21.91 -25.53 5.27
CA SER A 177 -22.78 -25.68 4.11
C SER A 177 -22.03 -26.30 2.93
N PRO A 178 -22.71 -27.03 2.01
CA PRO A 178 -22.08 -27.63 0.84
C PRO A 178 -21.21 -26.63 0.06
N LEU A 179 -21.71 -25.39 -0.11
CA LEU A 179 -20.98 -24.28 -0.75
C LEU A 179 -19.68 -23.89 -0.03
N VAL A 180 -19.67 -23.88 1.31
CA VAL A 180 -18.47 -23.57 2.08
C VAL A 180 -17.46 -24.70 1.94
N ARG A 181 -17.91 -25.96 1.99
CA ARG A 181 -17.04 -27.13 1.77
C ARG A 181 -16.45 -27.15 0.36
N GLU A 182 -17.23 -26.81 -0.66
CA GLU A 182 -16.78 -26.68 -2.05
C GLU A 182 -15.76 -25.55 -2.22
N ARG A 183 -15.98 -24.38 -1.60
CA ARG A 183 -15.00 -23.27 -1.62
C ARG A 183 -13.68 -23.66 -0.96
N PHE A 184 -13.70 -24.35 0.18
CA PHE A 184 -12.48 -24.82 0.84
C PHE A 184 -11.78 -25.95 0.07
N ALA A 185 -12.53 -26.85 -0.57
CA ALA A 185 -11.99 -27.89 -1.45
C ALA A 185 -11.37 -27.28 -2.71
N ALA A 186 -12.01 -26.28 -3.32
CA ALA A 186 -11.46 -25.54 -4.47
C ALA A 186 -10.18 -24.77 -4.11
N LEU A 187 -10.09 -24.23 -2.88
CA LEU A 187 -8.89 -23.58 -2.38
C LEU A 187 -7.74 -24.58 -2.14
N ALA A 188 -8.05 -25.80 -1.68
CA ALA A 188 -7.09 -26.88 -1.53
C ALA A 188 -6.55 -27.38 -2.88
N LEU A 189 -7.41 -27.49 -3.90
CA LEU A 189 -7.03 -27.88 -5.26
C LEU A 189 -6.18 -26.82 -5.97
N ARG A 190 -6.43 -25.52 -5.73
CA ARG A 190 -5.59 -24.41 -6.24
C ARG A 190 -4.21 -24.34 -5.60
N ARG A 191 -4.01 -25.00 -4.46
CA ARG A 191 -2.75 -25.06 -3.70
C ARG A 191 -1.99 -26.36 -3.94
N ALA A 192 -2.57 -27.31 -4.68
CA ALA A 192 -1.87 -28.50 -5.15
C ALA A 192 -0.98 -28.14 -6.35
N PRO A 193 0.29 -28.58 -6.38
CA PRO A 193 1.15 -28.38 -7.54
C PRO A 193 0.57 -29.12 -8.75
N SER A 194 0.41 -28.41 -9.86
CA SER A 194 -0.09 -28.96 -11.12
C SER A 194 0.90 -30.00 -11.68
N PRO A 195 0.45 -31.19 -12.16
CA PRO A 195 1.33 -32.13 -12.84
C PRO A 195 1.74 -31.54 -14.19
N ALA A 196 3.05 -31.36 -14.36
CA ALA A 196 3.66 -30.82 -15.55
C ALA A 196 3.32 -31.63 -16.81
N ARG A 197 2.99 -30.94 -17.91
CA ARG A 197 3.24 -31.45 -19.27
C ARG A 197 4.34 -30.62 -19.90
N SER A 198 5.41 -31.33 -20.25
CA SER A 198 6.58 -30.87 -20.98
C SER A 198 6.25 -30.56 -22.43
N GLU A 199 6.76 -29.43 -22.92
CA GLU A 199 7.52 -29.35 -24.18
C GLU A 199 8.42 -28.11 -24.13
N ALA A 200 9.70 -28.32 -24.46
CA ALA A 200 10.85 -27.40 -24.35
C ALA A 200 10.98 -26.54 -25.65
N PRO A 201 11.95 -25.61 -25.81
CA PRO A 201 13.15 -25.38 -25.01
C PRO A 201 13.44 -23.90 -24.66
N SER A 202 13.87 -23.65 -23.44
CA SER A 202 14.61 -22.44 -23.08
C SER A 202 15.52 -22.75 -21.92
N THR A 203 16.80 -22.47 -22.13
CA THR A 203 17.94 -22.67 -21.24
C THR A 203 17.73 -21.96 -19.90
N THR A 204 17.04 -22.65 -19.00
CA THR A 204 16.95 -22.29 -17.59
C THR A 204 18.12 -22.97 -16.86
N PRO A 205 18.94 -22.23 -16.09
CA PRO A 205 19.89 -22.88 -15.22
C PRO A 205 19.08 -23.71 -14.21
N THR A 206 19.40 -25.00 -14.18
CA THR A 206 18.87 -26.00 -13.26
C THR A 206 18.80 -25.44 -11.83
N LEU A 207 17.58 -25.23 -11.32
CA LEU A 207 17.35 -25.12 -9.88
C LEU A 207 17.67 -26.49 -9.28
N ALA A 208 18.92 -26.67 -8.89
CA ALA A 208 19.33 -27.77 -8.04
C ALA A 208 18.59 -27.63 -6.71
N ARG A 209 17.68 -28.57 -6.47
CA ARG A 209 17.14 -29.03 -5.19
C ARG A 209 17.77 -28.34 -3.97
N ALA A 210 17.04 -27.36 -3.43
CA ALA A 210 17.37 -26.66 -2.20
C ALA A 210 17.55 -27.67 -1.05
N SER A 211 18.79 -27.84 -0.63
CA SER A 211 19.13 -28.48 0.64
C SER A 211 19.49 -27.35 1.61
N GLY A 212 18.59 -27.05 2.54
CA GLY A 212 18.80 -26.02 3.54
C GLY A 212 17.60 -25.93 4.48
N GLY A 213 17.61 -26.76 5.52
CA GLY A 213 16.60 -26.74 6.57
C GLY A 213 16.52 -25.36 7.20
N GLY A 214 15.40 -24.66 6.99
CA GLY A 214 15.11 -23.43 7.70
C GLY A 214 14.89 -23.75 9.18
N VAL A 215 15.80 -23.28 10.03
CA VAL A 215 15.54 -23.22 11.48
C VAL A 215 14.43 -22.18 11.67
N ARG A 216 13.24 -22.64 12.09
CA ARG A 216 12.12 -21.74 12.37
C ARG A 216 12.59 -20.68 13.38
N GLY A 217 12.52 -19.41 12.99
CA GLY A 217 12.78 -18.26 13.85
C GLY A 217 14.26 -17.92 14.11
N ASN A 218 15.23 -18.43 13.36
CA ASN A 218 16.65 -18.07 13.54
C ASN A 218 17.45 -17.90 12.22
N LEU A 219 16.85 -17.29 11.21
CA LEU A 219 17.55 -16.96 9.97
C LEU A 219 18.68 -15.96 10.24
N CYS A 220 19.83 -16.13 9.57
CA CYS A 220 21.04 -15.31 9.81
C CYS A 220 21.55 -15.34 11.26
N GLY A 221 21.23 -16.37 12.05
CA GLY A 221 21.57 -16.45 13.47
C GLY A 221 20.88 -15.38 14.33
N THR A 222 19.73 -14.87 13.87
CA THR A 222 18.96 -13.82 14.55
C THR A 222 17.58 -14.34 14.96
N PRO A 223 17.30 -14.42 16.27
CA PRO A 223 15.98 -14.80 16.76
C PRO A 223 14.88 -13.88 16.21
N GLY A 224 13.78 -14.48 15.76
CA GLY A 224 12.65 -13.74 15.19
C GLY A 224 12.78 -13.42 13.71
N LEU A 225 13.90 -13.73 13.06
CA LEU A 225 13.97 -13.75 11.60
C LEU A 225 13.58 -15.13 11.07
N GLU A 226 12.61 -15.15 10.15
CA GLU A 226 12.13 -16.36 9.49
C GLU A 226 12.22 -16.24 7.97
N GLY A 227 12.53 -17.36 7.33
CA GLY A 227 12.68 -17.44 5.89
C GLY A 227 13.59 -18.59 5.50
N ARG A 228 14.35 -18.41 4.42
CA ARG A 228 15.29 -19.42 3.91
C ARG A 228 16.54 -18.80 3.34
N VAL A 229 17.63 -19.56 3.39
CA VAL A 229 18.86 -19.26 2.64
C VAL A 229 18.59 -19.51 1.15
N LEU A 230 19.19 -18.68 0.30
CA LEU A 230 19.14 -18.79 -1.16
C LEU A 230 20.54 -19.05 -1.71
N ASP A 231 20.59 -19.58 -2.93
CA ASP A 231 21.84 -19.66 -3.68
C ASP A 231 22.35 -18.27 -4.03
N ARG A 232 23.68 -18.14 -4.12
CA ARG A 232 24.36 -16.90 -4.54
C ARG A 232 23.71 -16.30 -5.78
N ILE A 233 23.32 -15.04 -5.70
CA ILE A 233 22.80 -14.28 -6.84
C ILE A 233 23.98 -13.69 -7.59
N ARG A 234 24.22 -14.19 -8.81
CA ARG A 234 25.24 -13.67 -9.72
C ARG A 234 24.60 -12.72 -10.73
N SER A 235 25.33 -11.67 -11.11
CA SER A 235 24.91 -10.76 -12.18
C SER A 235 26.09 -10.40 -13.07
N ARG A 236 25.82 -10.20 -14.36
CA ARG A 236 26.80 -9.62 -15.32
C ARG A 236 26.89 -8.09 -15.17
N THR A 237 25.89 -7.47 -14.55
CA THR A 237 25.88 -6.03 -14.27
C THR A 237 26.79 -5.74 -13.08
N GLN A 238 27.83 -4.96 -13.31
CA GLN A 238 28.78 -4.60 -12.25
C GLN A 238 28.07 -3.93 -11.08
N GLY A 239 28.32 -4.42 -9.87
CA GLY A 239 27.71 -3.93 -8.64
C GLY A 239 26.34 -4.53 -8.32
N CYS A 240 25.82 -5.44 -9.15
CA CYS A 240 24.67 -6.27 -8.80
C CYS A 240 25.10 -7.67 -8.33
N GLY A 241 24.26 -8.27 -7.48
CA GLY A 241 24.43 -9.62 -6.96
C GLY A 241 24.51 -9.64 -5.43
N VAL A 242 24.35 -10.83 -4.86
CA VAL A 242 24.37 -11.07 -3.42
C VAL A 242 25.11 -12.37 -3.17
N THR A 243 26.17 -12.32 -2.36
CA THR A 243 27.05 -13.47 -2.10
C THR A 243 26.33 -14.58 -1.33
N GLU A 244 25.63 -14.20 -0.26
CA GLU A 244 24.91 -15.08 0.66
C GLU A 244 23.50 -14.51 0.89
N PRO A 245 22.61 -14.63 -0.11
CA PRO A 245 21.27 -14.08 -0.01
C PRO A 245 20.38 -14.93 0.89
N VAL A 246 19.45 -14.24 1.53
CA VAL A 246 18.32 -14.85 2.24
C VAL A 246 17.02 -14.29 1.70
N SER A 247 15.96 -15.11 1.77
CA SER A 247 14.59 -14.70 1.53
C SER A 247 13.87 -14.63 2.87
N VAL A 248 13.59 -13.43 3.35
CA VAL A 248 12.89 -13.18 4.61
C VAL A 248 11.39 -13.19 4.35
N THR A 249 10.63 -13.95 5.14
CA THR A 249 9.17 -14.04 5.01
C THR A 249 8.43 -13.51 6.23
N ASN A 250 9.07 -13.52 7.39
CA ASN A 250 8.47 -13.07 8.64
C ASN A 250 9.57 -12.49 9.56
N VAL A 251 9.21 -11.43 10.29
CA VAL A 251 10.04 -10.76 11.27
C VAL A 251 9.24 -10.61 12.55
N GLN A 252 9.71 -11.19 13.65
CA GLN A 252 9.08 -11.18 14.96
C GLN A 252 7.64 -11.68 14.97
N GLY A 253 7.38 -12.76 14.24
CA GLY A 253 6.04 -13.33 14.08
C GLY A 253 5.13 -12.52 13.15
N ILE A 254 5.59 -11.40 12.59
CA ILE A 254 4.85 -10.56 11.65
C ILE A 254 5.23 -10.95 10.21
N PRO A 255 4.29 -11.45 9.39
CA PRO A 255 4.57 -11.75 7.99
C PRO A 255 4.84 -10.49 7.18
N LEU A 256 5.67 -10.63 6.15
CA LEU A 256 5.83 -9.61 5.11
C LEU A 256 4.77 -9.82 4.02
N SER A 257 4.33 -8.75 3.36
CA SER A 257 3.42 -8.85 2.20
C SER A 257 4.05 -9.57 1.01
N LEU A 258 5.37 -9.54 0.90
CA LEU A 258 6.19 -10.21 -0.09
C LEU A 258 7.44 -10.75 0.59
N ALA A 259 7.91 -11.92 0.17
CA ALA A 259 9.19 -12.43 0.64
C ALA A 259 10.34 -11.54 0.14
N ALA A 260 11.13 -10.98 1.05
CA ALA A 260 12.15 -9.99 0.72
C ALA A 260 13.53 -10.64 0.60
N THR A 261 14.14 -10.54 -0.59
CA THR A 261 15.50 -11.03 -0.84
C THR A 261 16.53 -9.97 -0.49
N MET A 262 17.49 -10.30 0.37
CA MET A 262 18.56 -9.40 0.85
C MET A 262 19.74 -10.19 1.43
N ASP A 263 20.82 -9.52 1.82
CA ASP A 263 21.90 -10.13 2.61
C ASP A 263 21.55 -10.21 4.12
N CYS A 264 22.33 -10.99 4.86
CA CYS A 264 22.07 -11.19 6.29
C CYS A 264 22.25 -9.93 7.15
N ASP A 265 23.15 -9.02 6.78
CA ASP A 265 23.33 -7.77 7.53
C ASP A 265 22.12 -6.85 7.40
N THR A 266 21.55 -6.77 6.20
CA THR A 266 20.32 -6.02 5.94
C THR A 266 19.13 -6.66 6.64
N ALA A 267 19.04 -8.00 6.62
CA ALA A 267 17.99 -8.73 7.32
C ALA A 267 18.05 -8.47 8.84
N ARG A 268 19.25 -8.48 9.45
CA ARG A 268 19.48 -8.15 10.86
C ARG A 268 19.11 -6.71 11.19
N ALA A 269 19.50 -5.76 10.34
CA ALA A 269 19.15 -4.36 10.53
C ALA A 269 17.62 -4.16 10.46
N PHE A 270 16.96 -4.83 9.51
CA PHE A 270 15.51 -4.81 9.38
C PHE A 270 14.80 -5.43 10.58
N GLU A 271 15.25 -6.60 11.06
CA GLU A 271 14.75 -7.19 12.31
C GLU A 271 14.85 -6.21 13.47
N ARG A 272 16.02 -5.60 13.65
CA ARG A 272 16.27 -4.68 14.76
C ARG A 272 15.30 -3.51 14.70
N TRP A 273 15.11 -2.90 13.53
CA TRP A 273 14.17 -1.79 13.35
C TRP A 273 12.72 -2.23 13.65
N VAL A 274 12.30 -3.40 13.17
CA VAL A 274 10.97 -3.93 13.46
C VAL A 274 10.77 -4.13 14.96
N ARG A 275 11.72 -4.79 15.62
CA ARG A 275 11.63 -5.13 17.05
C ARG A 275 11.73 -3.91 17.96
N THR A 276 12.67 -3.00 17.72
CA THR A 276 12.93 -1.89 18.65
C THR A 276 12.10 -0.65 18.36
N GLU A 277 11.67 -0.45 17.11
CA GLU A 277 10.97 0.77 16.71
C GLU A 277 9.55 0.51 16.22
N MET A 278 9.36 -0.33 15.21
CA MET A 278 8.06 -0.51 14.57
C MET A 278 7.03 -1.09 15.54
N ILE A 279 7.34 -2.22 16.17
CA ILE A 279 6.43 -2.90 17.12
C ILE A 279 6.11 -2.00 18.32
N PRO A 280 7.10 -1.40 19.03
CA PRO A 280 6.80 -0.55 20.17
C PRO A 280 6.04 0.72 19.80
N THR A 281 6.32 1.31 18.62
CA THR A 281 5.63 2.54 18.18
C THR A 281 4.16 2.27 17.82
N VAL A 282 3.83 1.12 17.21
CA VAL A 282 2.42 0.74 16.98
C VAL A 282 1.75 0.34 18.29
N GLY A 283 2.45 -0.42 19.14
CA GLY A 283 1.93 -0.93 20.39
C GLY A 283 0.66 -1.77 20.17
N ARG A 284 -0.42 -1.38 20.85
CA ARG A 284 -1.73 -2.07 20.77
C ARG A 284 -2.69 -1.43 19.77
N THR A 285 -2.28 -0.38 19.05
CA THR A 285 -3.11 0.30 18.06
C THR A 285 -3.64 -0.72 17.05
N GLY A 286 -4.96 -0.75 16.83
CA GLY A 286 -5.64 -1.72 15.96
C GLY A 286 -5.35 -3.19 16.28
N GLY A 287 -5.02 -3.53 17.53
CA GLY A 287 -4.64 -4.89 17.94
C GLY A 287 -3.19 -5.28 17.64
N GLY A 288 -2.37 -4.33 17.19
CA GLY A 288 -0.99 -4.53 16.78
C GLY A 288 -0.84 -4.81 15.28
N ILE A 289 0.41 -5.00 14.85
CA ILE A 289 0.75 -5.22 13.45
C ILE A 289 0.37 -6.65 13.04
N ALA A 290 -0.40 -6.77 11.97
CA ALA A 290 -0.76 -8.04 11.33
C ALA A 290 0.17 -8.41 10.18
N GLN A 291 0.69 -7.42 9.44
CA GLN A 291 1.58 -7.62 8.30
C GLN A 291 2.40 -6.36 8.02
N ILE A 292 3.66 -6.52 7.62
CA ILE A 292 4.50 -5.42 7.11
C ILE A 292 4.39 -5.37 5.59
N ARG A 293 4.12 -4.18 5.03
CA ARG A 293 3.95 -3.99 3.58
C ARG A 293 5.30 -3.64 2.95
N VAL A 294 5.96 -4.65 2.40
CA VAL A 294 7.19 -4.50 1.61
C VAL A 294 6.81 -4.33 0.14
N ILE A 295 7.40 -3.33 -0.52
CA ILE A 295 7.18 -3.06 -1.95
C ILE A 295 8.47 -3.12 -2.77
N GLY A 296 9.62 -3.16 -2.11
CA GLY A 296 10.93 -3.24 -2.75
C GLY A 296 11.92 -4.04 -1.91
N HIS A 297 12.67 -4.88 -2.60
CA HIS A 297 13.76 -5.70 -2.10
C HIS A 297 14.72 -5.91 -3.28
N TYR A 298 15.61 -6.92 -3.22
CA TYR A 298 16.59 -7.17 -4.29
C TYR A 298 16.05 -6.93 -5.71
N SER A 299 16.64 -5.97 -6.40
CA SER A 299 16.29 -5.57 -7.76
C SER A 299 17.54 -4.95 -8.41
N CYS A 300 18.09 -5.62 -9.41
CA CYS A 300 19.28 -5.13 -10.12
C CYS A 300 18.90 -4.00 -11.07
N ARG A 301 19.02 -2.76 -10.59
CA ARG A 301 18.79 -1.53 -11.34
C ARG A 301 19.65 -0.38 -10.82
N THR A 302 19.77 0.67 -11.63
CA THR A 302 20.35 1.93 -11.19
C THR A 302 19.44 2.63 -10.17
N ARG A 303 20.01 3.51 -9.36
CA ARG A 303 19.26 4.33 -8.38
C ARG A 303 18.17 5.12 -9.09
N ASN A 304 16.96 5.06 -8.53
CA ASN A 304 15.75 5.68 -9.08
C ASN A 304 15.47 5.29 -10.55
N SER A 305 16.02 4.15 -11.00
CA SER A 305 15.96 3.67 -12.38
C SER A 305 16.47 4.69 -13.42
N GLN A 306 17.37 5.59 -13.01
CA GLN A 306 17.91 6.63 -13.89
C GLN A 306 19.12 6.13 -14.66
N ARG A 307 19.16 6.41 -15.97
CA ARG A 307 20.29 6.04 -16.83
C ARG A 307 21.56 6.76 -16.35
N GLY A 308 22.67 6.04 -16.27
CA GLY A 308 23.97 6.58 -15.85
C GLY A 308 24.12 6.77 -14.32
N ALA A 309 23.05 6.60 -13.53
CA ALA A 309 23.16 6.61 -12.08
C ALA A 309 23.88 5.36 -11.57
N ARG A 310 24.47 5.46 -10.36
CA ARG A 310 25.08 4.31 -9.66
C ARG A 310 24.05 3.19 -9.47
N ILE A 311 24.51 1.94 -9.42
CA ILE A 311 23.66 0.82 -9.00
C ILE A 311 23.09 1.05 -7.61
N SER A 312 21.79 0.77 -7.45
CA SER A 312 21.08 0.86 -6.18
C SER A 312 21.60 -0.17 -5.17
N GLU A 313 21.47 0.11 -3.87
CA GLU A 313 21.73 -0.90 -2.84
C GLU A 313 20.74 -2.08 -2.94
N HIS A 314 19.56 -1.87 -3.53
CA HIS A 314 18.66 -2.97 -3.92
C HIS A 314 19.36 -3.97 -4.84
N GLY A 315 20.18 -3.51 -5.79
CA GLY A 315 20.94 -4.39 -6.68
C GLY A 315 22.04 -5.19 -5.97
N ARG A 316 22.44 -4.74 -4.77
CA ARG A 316 23.42 -5.42 -3.90
C ARG A 316 22.77 -6.31 -2.84
N GLY A 317 21.43 -6.36 -2.79
CA GLY A 317 20.70 -7.02 -1.70
C GLY A 317 20.82 -6.29 -0.37
N ARG A 318 21.12 -4.99 -0.39
CA ARG A 318 21.46 -4.17 0.79
C ARG A 318 20.42 -3.12 1.14
N ALA A 319 19.20 -3.27 0.62
CA ALA A 319 18.11 -2.33 0.81
C ALA A 319 16.75 -3.00 0.89
N ILE A 320 15.79 -2.30 1.50
CA ILE A 320 14.39 -2.67 1.60
C ILE A 320 13.49 -1.43 1.52
N ASP A 321 12.36 -1.55 0.83
CA ASP A 321 11.34 -0.51 0.72
C ASP A 321 10.06 -0.93 1.42
N VAL A 322 9.63 -0.14 2.41
CA VAL A 322 8.46 -0.41 3.25
C VAL A 322 7.39 0.66 3.00
N ALA A 323 6.24 0.24 2.45
CA ALA A 323 5.12 1.13 2.16
C ALA A 323 4.15 1.33 3.33
N GLY A 324 4.37 0.64 4.45
CA GLY A 324 3.54 0.74 5.66
C GLY A 324 3.24 -0.64 6.26
N TYR A 325 2.06 -0.79 6.87
CA TYR A 325 1.66 -2.01 7.56
C TYR A 325 0.14 -2.16 7.65
N GLN A 326 -0.31 -3.39 7.85
CA GLN A 326 -1.70 -3.70 8.19
C GLN A 326 -1.82 -3.99 9.68
N LEU A 327 -2.86 -3.47 10.31
CA LEU A 327 -3.23 -3.72 11.70
C LEU A 327 -4.17 -4.94 11.81
N ARG A 328 -4.27 -5.54 13.00
CA ARG A 328 -5.12 -6.72 13.23
C ARG A 328 -6.62 -6.45 13.12
N ASP A 329 -7.06 -5.21 13.28
CA ASP A 329 -8.43 -4.78 13.02
C ASP A 329 -8.74 -4.60 11.52
N GLY A 330 -7.74 -4.81 10.65
CA GLY A 330 -7.86 -4.73 9.20
C GLY A 330 -7.55 -3.36 8.61
N GLU A 331 -7.28 -2.33 9.43
CA GLU A 331 -6.81 -1.06 8.92
C GLU A 331 -5.44 -1.22 8.23
N THR A 332 -5.27 -0.53 7.10
CA THR A 332 -3.96 -0.38 6.45
C THR A 332 -3.44 1.02 6.71
N VAL A 333 -2.27 1.10 7.34
CA VAL A 333 -1.51 2.35 7.50
C VAL A 333 -0.51 2.41 6.35
N SER A 334 -0.61 3.45 5.52
CA SER A 334 0.23 3.62 4.33
C SER A 334 1.16 4.81 4.50
N VAL A 335 2.42 4.68 4.05
CA VAL A 335 3.36 5.81 4.07
C VAL A 335 2.85 6.94 3.16
N LEU A 336 2.30 6.60 1.99
CA LEU A 336 1.75 7.57 1.04
C LEU A 336 0.67 8.48 1.67
N ASP A 337 -0.31 7.88 2.33
CA ASP A 337 -1.52 8.59 2.76
C ASP A 337 -1.40 9.15 4.18
N ASP A 338 -0.66 8.46 5.05
CA ASP A 338 -0.63 8.74 6.49
C ASP A 338 0.67 9.37 6.98
N TYR A 339 1.77 9.40 6.19
CA TYR A 339 3.05 9.93 6.70
C TYR A 339 2.98 11.43 7.03
N ARG A 340 2.33 12.23 6.19
CA ARG A 340 2.27 13.70 6.34
C ARG A 340 1.08 14.21 7.14
N ARG A 341 0.06 13.38 7.32
CA ARG A 341 -1.23 13.78 7.88
C ARG A 341 -1.96 12.60 8.50
N GLY A 342 -3.03 12.89 9.22
CA GLY A 342 -3.82 11.84 9.85
C GLY A 342 -3.19 11.33 11.14
N ARG A 343 -3.89 10.39 11.78
CA ARG A 343 -3.56 9.97 13.15
C ARG A 343 -2.28 9.15 13.27
N HIS A 344 -1.85 8.51 12.18
CA HIS A 344 -0.64 7.67 12.14
C HIS A 344 0.61 8.43 11.68
N SER A 345 0.50 9.73 11.37
CA SER A 345 1.66 10.53 10.91
C SER A 345 2.77 10.59 11.95
N ARG A 346 2.45 10.82 13.22
CA ARG A 346 3.45 10.88 14.29
C ARG A 346 4.17 9.55 14.50
N SER A 347 3.44 8.43 14.45
CA SER A 347 4.05 7.10 14.60
C SER A 347 4.95 6.77 13.42
N LEU A 348 4.51 7.05 12.18
CA LEU A 348 5.33 6.82 10.98
C LEU A 348 6.61 7.67 10.99
N ARG A 349 6.51 8.96 11.35
CA ARG A 349 7.69 9.84 11.48
C ARG A 349 8.66 9.34 12.53
N ARG A 350 8.17 8.94 13.71
CA ARG A 350 9.01 8.34 14.77
C ARG A 350 9.74 7.09 14.27
N MET A 351 9.04 6.17 13.60
CA MET A 351 9.65 4.95 13.06
C MET A 351 10.74 5.26 12.04
N TYR A 352 10.50 6.24 11.17
CA TYR A 352 11.48 6.69 10.19
C TYR A 352 12.71 7.34 10.87
N GLU A 353 12.50 8.27 11.81
CA GLU A 353 13.59 8.98 12.51
C GLU A 353 14.52 7.99 13.22
N ALA A 354 13.94 6.99 13.89
CA ALA A 354 14.71 5.96 14.59
C ALA A 354 15.47 5.01 13.64
N ALA A 355 14.99 4.84 12.41
CA ALA A 355 15.69 4.05 11.39
C ALA A 355 17.07 4.63 11.05
N CYS A 356 17.25 5.96 11.17
CA CYS A 356 18.52 6.64 10.86
C CYS A 356 19.69 6.13 11.73
N GLY A 357 19.42 5.66 12.95
CA GLY A 357 20.44 5.08 13.83
C GLY A 357 20.79 3.62 13.54
N ILE A 358 20.00 2.94 12.69
CA ILE A 358 20.12 1.51 12.39
C ILE A 358 20.69 1.32 10.98
N PHE A 359 20.21 2.11 10.03
CA PHE A 359 20.59 2.05 8.62
C PHE A 359 21.59 3.15 8.27
N ARG A 360 22.25 3.01 7.12
CA ARG A 360 23.20 4.02 6.62
C ARG A 360 22.55 5.02 5.68
N THR A 361 21.49 4.63 5.00
CA THR A 361 20.64 5.55 4.25
C THR A 361 19.19 5.32 4.67
N THR A 362 18.49 6.37 5.04
CA THR A 362 17.05 6.34 5.31
C THR A 362 16.37 7.46 4.57
N LEU A 363 15.48 7.11 3.64
CA LEU A 363 14.74 8.05 2.84
C LEU A 363 13.25 7.94 3.16
N SER A 364 12.62 9.09 3.37
CA SER A 364 11.20 9.25 3.62
C SER A 364 10.50 9.93 2.44
N PRO A 365 9.17 10.09 2.49
CA PRO A 365 8.47 10.96 1.54
C PRO A 365 9.02 12.38 1.46
N ASP A 366 9.64 12.90 2.52
CA ASP A 366 10.19 14.26 2.54
C ASP A 366 11.58 14.33 1.86
N SER A 367 12.20 13.21 1.46
CA SER A 367 13.51 13.20 0.80
C SER A 367 13.45 13.69 -0.66
N ASP A 368 12.61 13.06 -1.48
CA ASP A 368 12.48 13.34 -2.91
C ASP A 368 11.20 12.73 -3.50
N ARG A 369 10.97 12.97 -4.80
CA ARG A 369 9.77 12.50 -5.53
C ARG A 369 9.67 10.98 -5.70
N PHE A 370 10.77 10.23 -5.54
CA PHE A 370 10.80 8.78 -5.75
C PHE A 370 10.42 7.99 -4.50
N HIS A 371 10.42 8.63 -3.33
CA HIS A 371 10.17 7.99 -2.03
C HIS A 371 8.84 8.43 -1.39
N GLN A 372 7.92 8.96 -2.19
CA GLN A 372 6.66 9.55 -1.71
C GLN A 372 5.72 8.55 -1.01
N ASP A 373 5.83 7.27 -1.36
CA ASP A 373 4.91 6.22 -0.96
C ASP A 373 5.55 5.13 -0.08
N HIS A 374 6.83 5.27 0.27
CA HIS A 374 7.55 4.28 1.09
C HIS A 374 8.74 4.86 1.84
N PHE A 375 9.21 4.11 2.82
CA PHE A 375 10.53 4.29 3.40
C PHE A 375 11.53 3.42 2.66
N HIS A 376 12.64 4.01 2.19
CA HIS A 376 13.79 3.26 1.66
C HIS A 376 14.88 3.22 2.73
N PHE A 377 15.28 2.01 3.11
CA PHE A 377 16.33 1.77 4.10
C PHE A 377 17.45 0.96 3.47
N ASP A 378 18.70 1.43 3.58
CA ASP A 378 19.85 0.70 3.08
C ASP A 378 21.10 0.81 3.96
N LEU A 379 22.05 -0.10 3.72
CA LEU A 379 23.34 -0.14 4.41
C LEU A 379 24.50 0.40 3.55
N ALA A 380 24.24 1.32 2.60
CA ALA A 380 25.25 1.91 1.74
C ALA A 380 26.48 2.37 2.54
N GLN A 381 27.67 2.08 2.01
CA GLN A 381 28.90 2.61 2.59
C GLN A 381 29.15 4.01 2.02
N HIS A 382 28.95 5.02 2.84
CA HIS A 382 29.22 6.41 2.48
C HIS A 382 30.68 6.77 2.74
N ARG A 383 31.23 7.70 1.95
CA ARG A 383 32.59 8.21 2.18
C ARG A 383 32.64 8.88 3.57
N GLY A 384 33.54 8.42 4.43
CA GLY A 384 33.67 8.89 5.82
C GLY A 384 32.76 8.19 6.84
N GLY A 385 31.97 7.17 6.44
CA GLY A 385 31.22 6.33 7.38
C GLY A 385 29.96 6.95 8.00
N GLY A 386 29.59 8.17 7.58
CA GLY A 386 28.38 8.86 8.04
C GLY A 386 27.08 8.19 7.60
N THR A 387 25.96 8.64 8.17
CA THR A 387 24.60 8.25 7.77
C THR A 387 23.97 9.33 6.88
N TYR A 388 23.10 8.92 5.95
CA TYR A 388 22.31 9.81 5.10
C TYR A 388 20.84 9.66 5.42
N CYS A 389 20.28 10.63 6.15
CA CYS A 389 18.90 10.61 6.60
C CYS A 389 18.19 11.85 6.06
N ARG A 390 17.18 11.64 5.21
CA ARG A 390 16.44 12.71 4.52
C ARG A 390 14.95 12.48 4.46
#